data_AF-A0A821LC81-F1
#
_entry.id   AF-A0A821LC81-F1
#
_cell.length_a   1.000
_cell.length_b   1.000
_cell.length_c   1.000
_cell.angle_alpha   90.00
_cell.angle_beta   90.00
_cell.angle_gamma   90.00
#
_symmetry.space_group_name_H-M   'P 1'
#
loop_
_entity.id
_entity.type
_entity.pdbx_description
1 polymer ?
#
loop_
_entity_poly.entity_id
_entity_poly.type
_entity_poly.pdbx_seq_one_letter_code
_entity_poly.pdbx_strand_id
1 'polypeptide(L)'
;MSLSFKPQNAKLAATKRIMRDLKDLDKVPVPGLGVCCPDESNPFLLHCNVLINDGPYRGIMIHLILHIPEDYPLTGPAGNIAPGLEFDSRYHAHIHEDHRTCGHSYDKANPAVVSYTEIMSDKHQTQKETMSKKEEERLKLERERLELKRELIERLTCGVTKQNVIENNICLGYPLLIKRDSYGRLWPELILELISYDAYVAEIQKSGGQKLDFYEHSRFRSVTGKDYNHWLPLYINPKHFLQGRIIIQNGISVIYNGTAKGSKKYDFAPHMALSVLTTLMNKSAVRLFNGEMFESKQAIEAYCHLLRLLMHFIDIYPELEHKINRSVAAFITGLPGRNKKVVPDMGEFLIQIALSTKYNFNDVKRYVYEECFARQIYWIQRDNAIQNLRLDRLYGFPPAAIVEKFQQRLKVIKSIDRYSVLIQAIRLNATIKSPEDMVCLIKRSVDVSNQQGYTSILSIEEQQRRRSNEGRWDVRR
;
A
#
# COMPACT_ATOMS: atom_id res chain seq x y z
N MET A 1 -11.11 -36.75 -0.78
CA MET A 1 -12.43 -36.47 -1.39
C MET A 1 -12.40 -35.06 -1.93
N SER A 2 -12.12 -34.91 -3.21
CA SER A 2 -12.21 -33.66 -3.96
C SER A 2 -13.69 -33.36 -4.22
N LEU A 3 -14.23 -32.33 -3.57
CA LEU A 3 -15.55 -31.80 -3.88
C LEU A 3 -15.44 -31.03 -5.21
N SER A 4 -15.77 -31.70 -6.32
CA SER A 4 -15.99 -31.01 -7.60
C SER A 4 -17.28 -30.19 -7.49
N PHE A 5 -17.13 -28.87 -7.49
CA PHE A 5 -18.26 -27.95 -7.54
C PHE A 5 -18.90 -28.08 -8.94
N LYS A 6 -20.09 -28.67 -9.02
CA LYS A 6 -20.78 -28.89 -10.31
C LYS A 6 -21.21 -27.53 -10.93
N PRO A 7 -20.97 -27.30 -12.23
CA PRO A 7 -21.23 -26.02 -12.91
C PRO A 7 -22.72 -25.58 -12.89
N GLN A 8 -23.67 -26.51 -12.76
CA GLN A 8 -25.10 -26.18 -12.67
C GLN A 8 -25.49 -25.40 -11.40
N ASN A 9 -24.77 -25.55 -10.29
CA ASN A 9 -25.06 -24.83 -9.05
C ASN A 9 -24.57 -23.36 -9.09
N ALA A 10 -23.53 -23.08 -9.89
CA ALA A 10 -22.99 -21.72 -10.05
C ALA A 10 -23.97 -20.83 -10.82
N LYS A 11 -24.50 -21.32 -11.94
CA LYS A 11 -25.47 -20.59 -12.78
C LYS A 11 -26.73 -20.20 -12.02
N LEU A 12 -27.29 -21.11 -11.21
CA LEU A 12 -28.47 -20.83 -10.39
C LEU A 12 -28.19 -19.80 -9.29
N ALA A 13 -26.99 -19.82 -8.69
CA ALA A 13 -26.57 -18.83 -7.71
C ALA A 13 -26.38 -17.45 -8.35
N ALA A 14 -25.76 -17.40 -9.54
CA ALA A 14 -25.58 -16.17 -10.31
C ALA A 14 -26.93 -15.56 -10.71
N THR A 15 -27.87 -16.35 -11.25
CA THR A 15 -29.22 -15.87 -11.58
C THR A 15 -29.95 -15.29 -10.37
N LYS A 16 -29.90 -15.96 -9.22
CA LYS A 16 -30.49 -15.43 -7.97
C LYS A 16 -29.85 -14.12 -7.53
N ARG A 17 -28.55 -13.96 -7.77
CA ARG A 17 -27.82 -12.74 -7.45
C ARG A 17 -28.22 -11.59 -8.39
N ILE A 18 -28.26 -11.83 -9.70
CA ILE A 18 -28.68 -10.85 -10.71
C ILE A 18 -30.10 -10.33 -10.40
N MET A 19 -31.03 -11.24 -10.11
CA MET A 19 -32.41 -10.87 -9.76
C MET A 19 -32.51 -10.05 -8.46
N ARG A 20 -31.58 -10.25 -7.53
CA ARG A 20 -31.51 -9.43 -6.31
C ARG A 20 -30.98 -8.03 -6.64
N ASP A 21 -29.90 -7.94 -7.40
CA ASP A 21 -29.29 -6.67 -7.78
C ASP A 21 -30.28 -5.82 -8.61
N LEU A 22 -31.05 -6.43 -9.53
CA LEU A 22 -32.14 -5.75 -10.25
C LEU A 22 -33.25 -5.24 -9.32
N LYS A 23 -33.70 -6.04 -8.35
CA LYS A 23 -34.70 -5.61 -7.35
C LYS A 23 -34.20 -4.50 -6.45
N ASP A 24 -32.91 -4.48 -6.16
CA ASP A 24 -32.31 -3.41 -5.34
C ASP A 24 -32.20 -2.10 -6.15
N LEU A 25 -31.92 -2.19 -7.45
CA LEU A 25 -31.99 -1.05 -8.37
C LEU A 25 -33.42 -0.51 -8.52
N ASP A 26 -34.44 -1.36 -8.56
CA ASP A 26 -35.85 -0.92 -8.60
C ASP A 26 -36.27 -0.21 -7.31
N LYS A 27 -35.76 -0.67 -6.15
CA LYS A 27 -36.07 -0.04 -4.85
C LYS A 27 -35.37 1.29 -4.65
N VAL A 28 -34.14 1.42 -5.16
CA VAL A 28 -33.33 2.64 -5.04
C VAL A 28 -32.82 3.00 -6.45
N PRO A 29 -33.66 3.63 -7.28
CA PRO A 29 -33.29 3.95 -8.65
C PRO A 29 -32.15 4.96 -8.68
N VAL A 30 -31.13 4.67 -9.49
CA VAL A 30 -29.99 5.57 -9.68
C VAL A 30 -30.39 6.63 -10.71
N PRO A 31 -30.37 7.94 -10.37
CA PRO A 31 -30.78 8.99 -11.29
C PRO A 31 -29.92 8.99 -12.57
N GLY A 32 -30.59 8.94 -13.73
CA GLY A 32 -29.92 8.89 -15.03
C GLY A 32 -29.46 7.49 -15.47
N LEU A 33 -29.74 6.45 -14.69
CA LEU A 33 -29.49 5.06 -15.07
C LEU A 33 -30.83 4.33 -15.26
N GLY A 34 -31.04 3.75 -16.42
CA GLY A 34 -32.12 2.78 -16.67
C GLY A 34 -31.50 1.41 -16.93
N VAL A 35 -32.01 0.35 -16.31
CA VAL A 35 -31.56 -1.03 -16.55
C VAL A 35 -32.77 -1.87 -16.89
N CYS A 36 -32.67 -2.69 -17.93
CA CYS A 36 -33.69 -3.67 -18.26
C CYS A 36 -33.08 -5.02 -18.64
N CYS A 37 -33.84 -6.08 -18.38
CA CYS A 37 -33.58 -7.44 -18.85
C CYS A 37 -34.48 -7.65 -20.09
N PRO A 38 -33.94 -7.65 -21.32
CA PRO A 38 -34.77 -7.72 -22.52
C PRO A 38 -35.49 -9.07 -22.66
N ASP A 39 -34.85 -10.13 -22.17
CA ASP A 39 -35.36 -11.49 -22.19
C ASP A 39 -35.27 -12.08 -20.78
N GLU A 40 -36.42 -12.28 -20.14
CA GLU A 40 -36.49 -12.85 -18.80
C GLU A 40 -35.95 -14.29 -18.73
N SER A 41 -35.89 -15.00 -19.87
CA SER A 41 -35.31 -16.34 -19.95
C SER A 41 -33.77 -16.33 -19.97
N ASN A 42 -33.15 -15.18 -20.26
CA ASN A 42 -31.70 -14.98 -20.25
C ASN A 42 -31.28 -13.79 -19.37
N PRO A 43 -31.23 -13.96 -18.04
CA PRO A 43 -30.87 -12.90 -17.11
C PRO A 43 -29.38 -12.49 -17.18
N PHE A 44 -28.57 -13.16 -18.00
CA PHE A 44 -27.13 -12.87 -18.14
C PHE A 44 -26.84 -11.76 -19.16
N LEU A 45 -27.86 -11.25 -19.84
CA LEU A 45 -27.76 -10.13 -20.77
C LEU A 45 -28.66 -8.98 -20.30
N LEU A 46 -28.06 -7.84 -19.92
CA LEU A 46 -28.80 -6.66 -19.50
C LEU A 46 -28.54 -5.49 -20.44
N HIS A 47 -29.55 -4.68 -20.67
CA HIS A 47 -29.45 -3.42 -21.41
C HIS A 47 -29.54 -2.26 -20.43
N CYS A 48 -28.65 -1.30 -20.56
CA CYS A 48 -28.52 -0.18 -19.64
C CYS A 48 -28.45 1.15 -20.41
N ASN A 49 -29.26 2.13 -20.02
CA ASN A 49 -29.14 3.50 -20.49
C ASN A 49 -28.47 4.34 -19.41
N VAL A 50 -27.37 5.01 -19.74
CA VAL A 50 -26.62 5.89 -18.85
C VAL A 50 -26.68 7.31 -19.40
N LEU A 51 -27.35 8.22 -18.69
CA LEU A 51 -27.32 9.64 -18.95
C LEU A 51 -26.04 10.24 -18.36
N ILE A 52 -25.22 10.85 -19.19
CA ILE A 52 -24.01 11.55 -18.75
C ILE A 52 -24.43 12.88 -18.12
N ASN A 53 -24.22 13.01 -16.81
CA ASN A 53 -24.68 14.17 -16.05
C ASN A 53 -23.62 15.28 -15.90
N ASP A 54 -22.35 15.00 -16.19
CA ASP A 54 -21.24 15.94 -16.06
C ASP A 54 -20.15 15.69 -17.13
N GLY A 55 -19.30 16.69 -17.38
CA GLY A 55 -18.23 16.64 -18.37
C GLY A 55 -18.62 17.04 -19.80
N PRO A 56 -17.71 16.88 -20.77
CA PRO A 56 -17.89 17.36 -22.15
C PRO A 56 -19.03 16.66 -22.91
N TYR A 57 -19.51 15.51 -22.41
CA TYR A 57 -20.58 14.72 -22.99
C TYR A 57 -21.90 14.84 -22.20
N ARG A 58 -22.02 15.84 -21.32
CA ARG A 58 -23.22 16.06 -20.50
C ARG A 58 -24.48 16.16 -21.38
N GLY A 59 -25.52 15.42 -21.00
CA GLY A 59 -26.80 15.35 -21.69
C GLY A 59 -26.88 14.23 -22.74
N ILE A 60 -25.78 13.55 -23.05
CA ILE A 60 -25.79 12.37 -23.93
C ILE A 60 -26.24 11.14 -23.15
N MET A 61 -27.08 10.31 -23.76
CA MET A 61 -27.48 9.01 -23.26
C MET A 61 -26.69 7.91 -23.98
N ILE A 62 -25.92 7.13 -23.23
CA ILE A 62 -25.20 5.97 -23.75
C ILE A 62 -26.00 4.72 -23.45
N HIS A 63 -26.29 3.93 -24.48
CA HIS A 63 -26.85 2.59 -24.33
C HIS A 63 -25.71 1.56 -24.24
N LEU A 64 -25.71 0.78 -23.18
CA LEU A 64 -24.75 -0.28 -22.88
C LEU A 64 -25.43 -1.65 -22.87
N ILE A 65 -24.75 -2.65 -23.40
CA ILE A 65 -25.11 -4.06 -23.35
C ILE A 65 -24.15 -4.75 -22.39
N LEU A 66 -24.65 -5.17 -21.23
CA LEU A 66 -23.89 -5.86 -20.20
C LEU A 66 -24.04 -7.38 -20.35
N HIS A 67 -22.90 -8.06 -20.38
CA HIS A 67 -22.76 -9.51 -20.37
C HIS A 67 -22.29 -9.95 -18.99
N ILE A 68 -23.15 -10.67 -18.27
CA ILE A 68 -22.88 -11.17 -16.93
C ILE A 68 -22.38 -12.61 -17.04
N PRO A 69 -21.22 -12.97 -16.44
CA PRO A 69 -20.70 -14.33 -16.50
C PRO A 69 -21.47 -15.28 -15.57
N GLU A 70 -21.44 -16.58 -15.86
CA GLU A 70 -22.19 -17.60 -15.11
C GLU A 70 -21.70 -17.81 -13.67
N ASP A 71 -20.52 -17.32 -13.32
CA ASP A 71 -19.90 -17.35 -11.99
C ASP A 71 -20.01 -16.02 -11.23
N TYR A 72 -20.80 -15.06 -11.74
CA TYR A 72 -21.10 -13.81 -11.05
C TYR A 72 -21.64 -14.07 -9.63
N PRO A 73 -21.13 -13.40 -8.57
CA PRO A 73 -20.31 -12.18 -8.59
C PRO A 73 -18.79 -12.39 -8.49
N LEU A 74 -18.27 -13.61 -8.69
CA LEU A 74 -16.82 -13.87 -8.62
C LEU A 74 -16.08 -13.18 -9.76
N THR A 75 -16.60 -13.33 -10.98
CA THR A 75 -16.16 -12.57 -12.15
C THR A 75 -17.14 -11.43 -12.40
N GLY A 76 -16.61 -10.22 -12.63
CA GLY A 76 -17.42 -9.03 -12.89
C GLY A 76 -18.08 -9.03 -14.28
N PRO A 77 -19.16 -8.25 -14.48
CA PRO A 77 -19.81 -8.12 -15.78
C PRO A 77 -18.93 -7.36 -16.78
N ALA A 78 -19.05 -7.69 -18.06
CA ALA A 78 -18.42 -6.97 -19.16
C ALA A 78 -19.46 -6.11 -19.91
N GLY A 79 -19.13 -4.88 -20.28
CA GLY A 79 -20.07 -3.96 -20.92
C GLY A 79 -19.57 -3.46 -22.26
N ASN A 80 -20.44 -3.53 -23.28
CA ASN A 80 -20.21 -2.97 -24.61
C ASN A 80 -21.18 -1.82 -24.85
N ILE A 81 -20.77 -0.81 -25.62
CA ILE A 81 -21.71 0.20 -26.13
C ILE A 81 -22.56 -0.44 -27.22
N ALA A 82 -23.87 -0.21 -27.22
CA ALA A 82 -24.72 -0.74 -28.27
C ALA A 82 -24.36 -0.17 -29.64
N PRO A 83 -24.46 -0.99 -30.70
CA PRO A 83 -24.24 -0.53 -32.06
C PRO A 83 -25.23 0.58 -32.43
N GLY A 84 -24.75 1.57 -33.20
CA GLY A 84 -25.54 2.72 -33.64
C GLY A 84 -25.26 4.03 -32.90
N LEU A 85 -24.50 4.00 -31.79
CA LEU A 85 -23.91 5.19 -31.18
C LEU A 85 -22.49 5.36 -31.74
N GLU A 86 -22.21 6.45 -32.47
CA GLU A 86 -20.85 6.80 -32.93
C GLU A 86 -19.95 7.30 -31.78
N PHE A 87 -19.89 6.52 -30.69
CA PHE A 87 -19.14 6.84 -29.47
C PHE A 87 -18.05 5.78 -29.26
N ASP A 88 -16.90 6.02 -29.88
CA ASP A 88 -15.76 5.10 -29.95
C ASP A 88 -14.53 5.61 -29.16
N SER A 89 -13.39 4.94 -29.35
CA SER A 89 -12.11 5.23 -28.70
C SER A 89 -11.62 6.68 -28.90
N ARG A 90 -12.10 7.39 -29.92
CA ARG A 90 -11.79 8.81 -30.17
C ARG A 90 -12.43 9.74 -29.15
N TYR A 91 -13.52 9.31 -28.52
CA TYR A 91 -14.28 10.08 -27.54
C TYR A 91 -13.90 9.71 -26.10
N HIS A 92 -13.38 8.51 -25.86
CA HIS A 92 -12.90 8.14 -24.53
C HIS A 92 -11.81 7.05 -24.58
N ALA A 93 -10.69 7.28 -23.91
CA ALA A 93 -9.50 6.41 -23.94
C ALA A 93 -9.74 4.99 -23.38
N HIS A 94 -10.84 4.79 -22.65
CA HIS A 94 -11.24 3.49 -22.09
C HIS A 94 -12.33 2.77 -22.90
N ILE A 95 -12.68 3.29 -24.09
CA ILE A 95 -13.52 2.59 -25.06
C ILE A 95 -12.59 1.96 -26.08
N HIS A 96 -12.68 0.65 -26.24
CA HIS A 96 -11.86 -0.11 -27.18
C HIS A 96 -12.73 -0.59 -28.33
N GLU A 97 -12.22 -0.51 -29.56
CA GLU A 97 -12.88 -1.11 -30.73
C GLU A 97 -12.73 -2.63 -30.65
N ASP A 98 -13.84 -3.34 -30.46
CA ASP A 98 -13.85 -4.80 -30.51
C ASP A 98 -14.07 -5.22 -31.98
N HIS A 99 -13.03 -5.70 -32.66
CA HIS A 99 -13.12 -6.18 -34.05
C HIS A 99 -13.76 -7.58 -34.19
N ARG A 100 -14.49 -8.06 -33.19
CA ARG A 100 -15.20 -9.34 -33.26
C ARG A 100 -16.65 -9.11 -33.66
N THR A 101 -16.92 -9.39 -34.92
CA THR A 101 -18.25 -9.50 -35.52
C THR A 101 -19.24 -10.26 -34.63
N CYS A 102 -20.38 -9.64 -34.36
CA CYS A 102 -21.61 -10.39 -34.11
C CYS A 102 -22.70 -9.82 -35.01
N GLY A 103 -23.19 -10.67 -35.92
CA GLY A 103 -24.26 -10.36 -36.85
C GLY A 103 -25.65 -10.34 -36.20
N HIS A 104 -26.52 -9.58 -36.86
CA HIS A 104 -27.98 -9.41 -36.80
C HIS A 104 -28.80 -10.60 -36.22
N SER A 105 -29.89 -10.42 -35.46
CA SER A 105 -31.23 -9.87 -35.79
C SER A 105 -32.10 -10.01 -34.50
N TYR A 106 -33.04 -9.14 -34.10
CA TYR A 106 -34.38 -8.96 -34.70
C TYR A 106 -35.10 -7.70 -34.18
N ASP A 107 -35.64 -6.92 -35.12
CA ASP A 107 -37.04 -6.47 -35.22
C ASP A 107 -37.77 -5.94 -33.98
N LYS A 108 -37.53 -4.66 -33.68
CA LYS A 108 -38.56 -3.61 -33.63
C LYS A 108 -37.85 -2.25 -33.52
N ALA A 109 -38.05 -1.38 -34.50
CA ALA A 109 -37.58 -0.01 -34.42
C ALA A 109 -38.24 0.69 -33.23
N ASN A 110 -37.45 1.05 -32.21
CA ASN A 110 -37.93 1.96 -31.17
C ASN A 110 -37.98 3.37 -31.81
N PRO A 111 -39.10 4.10 -31.74
CA PRO A 111 -39.29 5.30 -32.52
C PRO A 111 -38.26 6.37 -32.15
N ALA A 112 -37.88 7.18 -33.15
CA ALA A 112 -37.02 8.33 -33.00
C ALA A 112 -37.47 9.18 -31.81
N VAL A 113 -36.55 9.47 -30.90
CA VAL A 113 -36.82 10.36 -29.76
C VAL A 113 -37.12 11.74 -30.32
N VAL A 114 -38.41 12.06 -30.33
CA VAL A 114 -38.94 13.38 -30.59
C VAL A 114 -38.34 14.35 -29.57
N SER A 115 -37.83 15.46 -30.10
CA SER A 115 -37.31 16.60 -29.35
C SER A 115 -38.29 17.02 -28.25
N TYR A 116 -37.89 16.92 -26.98
CA TYR A 116 -38.64 17.40 -25.82
C TYR A 116 -38.58 18.93 -25.68
N THR A 117 -38.91 19.67 -26.75
CA THR A 117 -39.04 21.15 -26.71
C THR A 117 -40.47 21.67 -26.81
N GLU A 118 -41.51 20.83 -26.93
CA GLU A 118 -42.87 21.34 -27.23
C GLU A 118 -44.02 20.95 -26.28
N ILE A 119 -43.79 20.33 -25.12
CA ILE A 119 -44.89 20.07 -24.17
C ILE A 119 -44.47 20.43 -22.75
N MET A 120 -44.40 21.73 -22.46
CA MET A 120 -44.78 22.34 -21.18
C MET A 120 -45.15 23.81 -21.40
N SER A 121 -46.17 24.06 -22.23
CA SER A 121 -47.03 25.22 -22.07
C SER A 121 -48.26 24.82 -21.27
N ASP A 122 -48.61 25.67 -20.31
CA ASP A 122 -49.87 25.74 -19.57
C ASP A 122 -50.21 24.63 -18.55
N LYS A 123 -49.97 25.04 -17.29
CA LYS A 123 -50.64 24.65 -16.02
C LYS A 123 -49.78 23.86 -15.03
N HIS A 124 -48.68 24.47 -14.61
CA HIS A 124 -48.29 24.50 -13.21
C HIS A 124 -47.43 25.74 -12.95
N GLN A 125 -48.08 26.90 -13.04
CA GLN A 125 -47.59 28.12 -12.43
C GLN A 125 -47.95 28.07 -10.95
N THR A 126 -47.13 27.40 -10.14
CA THR A 126 -46.86 27.76 -8.74
C THR A 126 -45.66 26.96 -8.24
N GLN A 127 -44.58 27.69 -7.94
CA GLN A 127 -43.39 27.27 -7.19
C GLN A 127 -42.39 26.32 -7.90
N LYS A 128 -41.77 26.80 -8.98
CA LYS A 128 -40.32 26.58 -9.16
C LYS A 128 -39.69 27.93 -9.44
N GLU A 129 -39.40 28.61 -8.33
CA GLU A 129 -38.50 29.75 -8.32
C GLU A 129 -37.27 29.41 -9.16
N THR A 130 -36.92 30.29 -10.07
CA THR A 130 -35.68 30.24 -10.82
C THR A 130 -34.55 30.28 -9.80
N MET A 131 -34.07 29.10 -9.37
CA MET A 131 -32.97 29.04 -8.43
C MET A 131 -31.81 29.82 -9.04
N SER A 132 -31.30 30.76 -8.25
CA SER A 132 -30.17 31.57 -8.68
C SER A 132 -29.01 30.64 -9.06
N LYS A 133 -28.19 30.99 -10.06
CA LYS A 133 -26.93 30.26 -10.34
C LYS A 133 -26.10 30.01 -9.06
N LYS A 134 -26.23 30.90 -8.08
CA LYS A 134 -25.63 30.80 -6.75
C LYS A 134 -26.23 29.69 -5.88
N GLU A 135 -27.52 29.38 -6.00
CA GLU A 135 -28.18 28.25 -5.34
C GLU A 135 -27.85 26.92 -6.00
N GLU A 136 -27.75 26.87 -7.33
CA GLU A 136 -27.29 25.67 -8.03
C GLU A 136 -25.85 25.32 -7.64
N GLU A 137 -24.96 26.32 -7.58
CA GLU A 137 -23.57 26.14 -7.13
C GLU A 137 -23.49 25.71 -5.66
N ARG A 138 -24.35 26.28 -4.79
CA ARG A 138 -24.46 25.88 -3.39
C ARG A 138 -24.91 24.42 -3.24
N LEU A 139 -25.90 23.99 -4.02
CA LEU A 139 -26.39 22.60 -4.00
C LEU A 139 -25.37 21.62 -4.57
N LYS A 140 -24.60 22.02 -5.60
CA LYS A 140 -23.49 21.23 -6.12
C LYS A 140 -22.42 21.01 -5.03
N LEU A 141 -22.00 22.09 -4.37
CA LEU A 141 -21.02 22.03 -3.28
C LEU A 141 -21.54 21.18 -2.10
N GLU A 142 -22.83 21.26 -1.79
CA GLU A 142 -23.45 20.44 -0.73
C GLU A 142 -23.46 18.95 -1.08
N ARG A 143 -23.73 18.59 -2.35
CA ARG A 143 -23.63 17.21 -2.83
C ARG A 143 -22.21 16.67 -2.77
N GLU A 144 -21.24 17.43 -3.26
CA GLU A 144 -19.80 17.08 -3.19
C GLU A 144 -19.36 16.87 -1.74
N ARG A 145 -19.82 17.73 -0.82
CA ARG A 145 -19.54 17.60 0.61
C ARG A 145 -20.17 16.35 1.21
N LEU A 146 -21.39 15.98 0.82
CA LEU A 146 -22.06 14.76 1.27
C LEU A 146 -21.37 13.49 0.76
N GLU A 147 -20.93 13.50 -0.50
CA GLU A 147 -20.20 12.39 -1.11
C GLU A 147 -18.83 12.20 -0.44
N LEU A 148 -18.07 13.28 -0.24
CA LEU A 148 -16.81 13.26 0.50
C LEU A 148 -17.02 12.76 1.94
N LYS A 149 -18.09 13.21 2.60
CA LYS A 149 -18.43 12.73 3.96
C LYS A 149 -18.69 11.22 3.96
N ARG A 150 -19.41 10.69 2.97
CA ARG A 150 -19.66 9.24 2.84
C ARG A 150 -18.37 8.46 2.62
N GLU A 151 -17.50 8.90 1.71
CA GLU A 151 -16.21 8.24 1.48
C GLU A 151 -15.35 8.22 2.75
N LEU A 152 -15.31 9.34 3.47
CA LEU A 152 -14.56 9.43 4.73
C LEU A 152 -15.13 8.52 5.81
N ILE A 153 -16.47 8.40 5.93
CA ILE A 153 -17.10 7.47 6.87
C ILE A 153 -16.67 6.04 6.54
N GLU A 154 -16.79 5.62 5.28
CA GLU A 154 -16.42 4.27 4.86
C GLU A 154 -14.95 3.94 5.18
N ARG A 155 -14.04 4.88 4.89
CA ARG A 155 -12.60 4.69 5.11
C ARG A 155 -12.17 4.81 6.56
N LEU A 156 -12.90 5.56 7.39
CA LEU A 156 -12.57 5.83 8.80
C LEU A 156 -13.61 5.21 9.75
N THR A 157 -14.01 3.98 9.45
CA THR A 157 -14.90 3.16 10.27
C THR A 157 -14.12 2.01 10.94
N CYS A 158 -14.47 1.70 12.19
CA CYS A 158 -13.97 0.53 12.88
C CYS A 158 -14.54 -0.76 12.26
N GLY A 159 -13.66 -1.68 11.87
CA GLY A 159 -14.02 -2.99 11.33
C GLY A 159 -14.89 -3.84 12.28
N VAL A 160 -14.73 -3.66 13.59
CA VAL A 160 -15.43 -4.40 14.66
C VAL A 160 -16.73 -3.71 15.07
N THR A 161 -16.66 -2.48 15.61
CA THR A 161 -17.84 -1.79 16.18
C THR A 161 -18.72 -1.11 15.15
N LYS A 162 -18.22 -0.95 13.91
CA LYS A 162 -18.86 -0.17 12.82
C LYS A 162 -19.07 1.32 13.13
N GLN A 163 -18.47 1.83 14.20
CA GLN A 163 -18.45 3.26 14.53
C GLN A 163 -17.39 4.00 13.71
N ASN A 164 -17.59 5.29 13.45
CA ASN A 164 -16.70 6.12 12.65
C ASN A 164 -16.29 7.41 13.37
N VAL A 165 -15.15 8.00 12.99
CA VAL A 165 -14.60 9.20 13.68
C VAL A 165 -15.33 10.50 13.36
N ILE A 166 -16.23 10.50 12.37
CA ILE A 166 -16.98 11.69 11.98
C ILE A 166 -18.21 11.85 12.88
N GLU A 167 -18.92 10.76 13.12
CA GLU A 167 -20.18 10.73 13.86
C GLU A 167 -19.98 10.32 15.32
N ASN A 168 -18.89 9.62 15.62
CA ASN A 168 -18.59 9.13 16.96
C ASN A 168 -17.27 9.68 17.47
N ASN A 169 -17.19 9.81 18.81
CA ASN A 169 -15.99 10.29 19.48
C ASN A 169 -15.04 9.12 19.82
N ILE A 170 -14.57 8.41 18.80
CA ILE A 170 -13.77 7.19 18.95
C ILE A 170 -12.29 7.40 18.58
N CYS A 171 -11.41 6.63 19.21
CA CYS A 171 -10.01 6.58 18.84
C CYS A 171 -9.73 5.37 17.92
N LEU A 172 -9.52 5.60 16.62
CA LEU A 172 -9.10 4.57 15.67
C LEU A 172 -7.58 4.38 15.60
N GLY A 173 -7.19 3.14 15.29
CA GLY A 173 -5.81 2.68 15.18
C GLY A 173 -5.68 1.41 14.36
N TYR A 174 -4.44 1.03 14.06
CA TYR A 174 -4.14 -0.24 13.42
C TYR A 174 -3.74 -1.30 14.45
N PRO A 175 -4.27 -2.53 14.31
CA PRO A 175 -3.70 -3.69 14.97
C PRO A 175 -2.31 -3.99 14.42
N LEU A 176 -1.43 -4.40 15.32
CA LEU A 176 -0.03 -4.74 15.03
C LEU A 176 0.25 -6.14 15.54
N LEU A 177 0.90 -6.96 14.72
CA LEU A 177 1.55 -8.17 15.16
C LEU A 177 3.04 -7.89 15.33
N ILE A 178 3.47 -7.80 16.59
CA ILE A 178 4.84 -7.42 16.95
C ILE A 178 5.60 -8.66 17.37
N LYS A 179 6.72 -8.90 16.70
CA LYS A 179 7.69 -9.94 17.04
C LYS A 179 9.05 -9.29 17.28
N ARG A 180 9.95 -10.00 17.95
CA ARG A 180 11.37 -9.66 17.98
C ARG A 180 12.16 -10.75 17.27
N ASP A 181 13.17 -10.36 16.50
CA ASP A 181 14.09 -11.33 15.91
C ASP A 181 15.07 -11.87 16.97
N SER A 182 15.90 -12.84 16.59
CA SER A 182 16.91 -13.44 17.47
C SER A 182 17.97 -12.44 17.97
N TYR A 183 18.05 -11.25 17.37
CA TYR A 183 18.93 -10.16 17.77
C TYR A 183 18.18 -9.08 18.58
N GLY A 184 16.93 -9.35 18.97
CA GLY A 184 16.08 -8.45 19.76
C GLY A 184 15.48 -7.28 18.97
N ARG A 185 15.65 -7.24 17.65
CA ARG A 185 15.15 -6.16 16.79
C ARG A 185 13.65 -6.31 16.57
N LEU A 186 12.97 -5.18 16.49
CA LEU A 186 11.53 -5.14 16.28
C LEU A 186 11.17 -5.62 14.87
N TRP A 187 10.24 -6.57 14.78
CA TRP A 187 9.64 -7.06 13.55
C TRP A 187 8.13 -6.88 13.60
N PRO A 188 7.62 -5.67 13.34
CA PRO A 188 6.19 -5.40 13.36
C PRO A 188 5.55 -5.72 12.01
N GLU A 189 4.34 -6.27 12.07
CA GLU A 189 3.46 -6.50 10.94
C GLU A 189 2.17 -5.70 11.13
N LEU A 190 1.89 -4.80 10.19
CA LEU A 190 0.68 -3.98 10.17
C LEU A 190 -0.50 -4.79 9.62
N ILE A 191 -1.62 -4.81 10.35
CA ILE A 191 -2.87 -5.37 9.86
C ILE A 191 -3.68 -4.24 9.22
N LEU A 192 -4.00 -4.36 7.93
CA LEU A 192 -4.71 -3.35 7.13
C LEU A 192 -6.22 -3.35 7.46
N GLU A 193 -6.55 -3.05 8.70
CA GLU A 193 -7.91 -2.98 9.24
C GLU A 193 -7.92 -1.95 10.36
N LEU A 194 -8.86 -1.00 10.35
CA LEU A 194 -8.99 -0.03 11.44
C LEU A 194 -9.83 -0.61 12.56
N ILE A 195 -9.32 -0.56 13.79
CA ILE A 195 -10.03 -0.99 15.00
C ILE A 195 -10.07 0.18 15.99
N SER A 196 -11.18 0.35 16.71
CA SER A 196 -11.30 1.35 17.77
C SER A 196 -10.59 0.89 19.04
N TYR A 197 -10.17 1.84 19.86
CA TYR A 197 -9.58 1.54 21.17
C TYR A 197 -10.51 0.69 22.03
N ASP A 198 -11.81 1.00 22.05
CA ASP A 198 -12.79 0.24 22.85
C ASP A 198 -12.90 -1.22 22.40
N ALA A 199 -12.87 -1.48 21.09
CA ALA A 199 -12.84 -2.85 20.57
C ALA A 199 -11.55 -3.58 20.97
N TYR A 200 -10.41 -2.89 20.91
CA TYR A 200 -9.15 -3.46 21.36
C TYR A 200 -9.17 -3.79 22.86
N VAL A 201 -9.64 -2.89 23.71
CA VAL A 201 -9.76 -3.10 25.16
C VAL A 201 -10.74 -4.24 25.48
N ALA A 202 -11.85 -4.34 24.76
CA ALA A 202 -12.80 -5.43 24.93
C ALA A 202 -12.15 -6.81 24.65
N GLU A 203 -11.30 -6.93 23.64
CA GLU A 203 -10.57 -8.16 23.35
C GLU A 203 -9.55 -8.53 24.44
N ILE A 204 -8.92 -7.52 25.04
CA ILE A 204 -8.01 -7.72 26.19
C ILE A 204 -8.77 -8.26 27.40
N GLN A 205 -9.93 -7.67 27.71
CA GLN A 205 -10.78 -8.06 28.83
C GLN A 205 -11.32 -9.49 28.66
N LYS A 206 -11.78 -9.86 27.45
CA LYS A 206 -12.22 -11.23 27.12
C LYS A 206 -11.12 -12.26 27.34
N SER A 207 -9.88 -11.87 27.09
CA SER A 207 -8.70 -12.75 27.19
C SER A 207 -8.18 -12.91 28.64
N GLY A 208 -8.93 -12.43 29.65
CA GLY A 208 -8.56 -12.53 31.07
C GLY A 208 -7.40 -11.63 31.49
N GLY A 209 -7.02 -10.66 30.66
CA GLY A 209 -5.87 -9.79 30.88
C GLY A 209 -6.17 -8.67 31.88
N GLN A 210 -5.95 -8.90 33.18
CA GLN A 210 -5.81 -7.79 34.14
C GLN A 210 -4.44 -7.09 34.01
N LYS A 211 -3.46 -7.72 33.35
CA LYS A 211 -2.12 -7.16 33.10
C LYS A 211 -1.55 -7.63 31.75
N LEU A 212 -1.58 -6.77 30.75
CA LEU A 212 -0.78 -6.93 29.53
C LEU A 212 0.67 -6.47 29.80
N ASP A 213 1.34 -7.12 30.75
CA ASP A 213 2.70 -6.71 31.12
C ASP A 213 3.67 -6.86 29.93
N PHE A 214 3.37 -7.76 28.99
CA PHE A 214 4.16 -8.01 27.77
C PHE A 214 3.25 -8.38 26.59
N TYR A 215 3.34 -7.62 25.49
CA TYR A 215 2.56 -7.90 24.27
C TYR A 215 2.94 -9.25 23.62
N GLU A 216 4.14 -9.79 23.89
CA GLU A 216 4.62 -11.02 23.26
C GLU A 216 3.77 -12.25 23.65
N HIS A 217 3.16 -12.22 24.84
CA HIS A 217 2.30 -13.29 25.36
C HIS A 217 0.82 -13.14 24.99
N SER A 218 0.46 -12.06 24.31
CA SER A 218 -0.92 -11.82 23.88
C SER A 218 -1.09 -12.20 22.42
N ARG A 219 -2.23 -12.78 22.08
CA ARG A 219 -2.64 -13.04 20.70
C ARG A 219 -4.14 -12.82 20.60
N PHE A 220 -4.53 -11.91 19.73
CA PHE A 220 -5.90 -11.57 19.37
C PHE A 220 -6.10 -11.82 17.88
N ARG A 221 -7.35 -11.97 17.45
CA ARG A 221 -7.70 -12.21 16.04
C ARG A 221 -8.51 -11.04 15.48
N SER A 222 -8.08 -10.52 14.34
CA SER A 222 -8.77 -9.43 13.62
C SER A 222 -10.00 -9.96 12.87
N VAL A 223 -10.87 -9.07 12.36
CA VAL A 223 -12.05 -9.47 11.58
C VAL A 223 -11.64 -10.17 10.29
N THR A 224 -10.51 -9.76 9.72
CA THR A 224 -9.89 -10.42 8.55
C THR A 224 -9.18 -11.74 8.87
N GLY A 225 -9.26 -12.23 10.12
CA GLY A 225 -8.68 -13.51 10.54
C GLY A 225 -7.17 -13.49 10.79
N LYS A 226 -6.51 -12.32 10.66
CA LYS A 226 -5.08 -12.17 10.96
C LYS A 226 -4.85 -11.99 12.45
N ASP A 227 -3.79 -12.61 12.97
CA ASP A 227 -3.39 -12.45 14.36
C ASP A 227 -2.72 -11.10 14.59
N TYR A 228 -2.95 -10.51 15.75
CA TYR A 228 -2.27 -9.31 16.25
C TYR A 228 -2.07 -9.43 17.76
N ASN A 229 -1.16 -8.64 18.32
CA ASN A 229 -0.88 -8.67 19.76
C ASN A 229 -0.76 -7.28 20.38
N HIS A 230 -0.81 -6.24 19.57
CA HIS A 230 -0.78 -4.86 20.01
C HIS A 230 -1.64 -3.99 19.11
N TRP A 231 -1.90 -2.76 19.51
CA TRP A 231 -2.68 -1.80 18.74
C TRP A 231 -2.09 -0.41 18.90
N LEU A 232 -2.04 0.34 17.80
CA LEU A 232 -1.46 1.69 17.78
C LEU A 232 -2.46 2.69 17.18
N PRO A 233 -2.88 3.73 17.93
CA PRO A 233 -3.71 4.79 17.39
C PRO A 233 -3.00 5.64 16.32
N LEU A 234 -3.80 6.25 15.45
CA LEU A 234 -3.33 7.05 14.30
C LEU A 234 -3.37 8.56 14.56
N TYR A 235 -2.77 9.33 13.65
CA TYR A 235 -3.05 10.75 13.49
C TYR A 235 -4.02 10.99 12.32
N ILE A 236 -5.32 11.08 12.62
CA ILE A 236 -6.33 11.40 11.60
C ILE A 236 -6.44 12.93 11.48
N ASN A 237 -6.68 13.60 12.61
CA ASN A 237 -6.78 15.06 12.73
C ASN A 237 -6.36 15.49 14.16
N PRO A 238 -6.18 16.80 14.42
CA PRO A 238 -5.74 17.29 15.73
C PRO A 238 -6.65 16.85 16.88
N LYS A 239 -7.98 16.86 16.69
CA LYS A 239 -8.94 16.44 17.72
C LYS A 239 -8.76 14.97 18.09
N HIS A 240 -8.68 14.10 17.08
CA HIS A 240 -8.46 12.65 17.27
C HIS A 240 -7.10 12.37 17.94
N PHE A 241 -6.05 13.11 17.58
CA PHE A 241 -4.75 12.98 18.23
C PHE A 241 -4.79 13.39 19.71
N LEU A 242 -5.41 14.53 20.04
CA LEU A 242 -5.50 14.99 21.43
C LEU A 242 -6.23 13.98 22.32
N GLN A 243 -7.26 13.31 21.78
CA GLN A 243 -7.99 12.25 22.47
C GLN A 243 -7.15 10.99 22.67
N GLY A 244 -6.38 10.62 21.65
CA GLY A 244 -5.54 9.42 21.67
C GLY A 244 -4.15 9.62 22.27
N ARG A 245 -3.70 10.85 22.56
CA ARG A 245 -2.28 11.18 22.79
C ARG A 245 -1.61 10.29 23.81
N ILE A 246 -2.22 10.13 24.98
CA ILE A 246 -1.67 9.30 26.06
C ILE A 246 -1.60 7.83 25.63
N ILE A 247 -2.62 7.35 24.91
CA ILE A 247 -2.68 5.99 24.38
C ILE A 247 -1.61 5.77 23.31
N ILE A 248 -1.38 6.76 22.43
CA ILE A 248 -0.33 6.73 21.42
C ILE A 248 1.05 6.66 22.08
N GLN A 249 1.32 7.55 23.03
CA GLN A 249 2.60 7.62 23.74
C GLN A 249 2.89 6.32 24.51
N ASN A 250 1.91 5.83 25.27
CA ASN A 250 2.03 4.57 26.00
C ASN A 250 2.20 3.40 25.03
N GLY A 251 1.43 3.37 23.94
CA GLY A 251 1.55 2.38 22.88
C GLY A 251 2.96 2.34 22.30
N ILE A 252 3.52 3.49 21.92
CA ILE A 252 4.90 3.58 21.41
C ILE A 252 5.92 3.12 22.44
N SER A 253 5.77 3.54 23.70
CA SER A 253 6.69 3.13 24.77
C SER A 253 6.69 1.61 24.96
N VAL A 254 5.50 1.00 24.98
CA VAL A 254 5.34 -0.45 25.12
C VAL A 254 5.99 -1.18 23.95
N ILE A 255 5.75 -0.73 22.72
CA ILE A 255 6.36 -1.32 21.51
C ILE A 255 7.89 -1.25 21.59
N TYR A 256 8.43 -0.09 21.97
CA TYR A 256 9.87 0.14 22.05
C TYR A 256 10.51 -0.75 23.13
N ASN A 257 9.95 -0.73 24.33
CA ASN A 257 10.52 -1.38 25.51
C ASN A 257 10.22 -2.87 25.64
N GLY A 258 9.21 -3.39 24.92
CA GLY A 258 8.79 -4.78 25.07
C GLY A 258 7.77 -5.02 26.18
N THR A 259 7.47 -4.02 27.00
CA THR A 259 6.71 -4.18 28.25
C THR A 259 5.94 -2.93 28.63
N ALA A 260 4.81 -3.13 29.31
CA ALA A 260 4.00 -2.08 29.94
C ALA A 260 4.32 -1.86 31.43
N LYS A 261 5.43 -2.41 31.95
CA LYS A 261 5.81 -2.22 33.35
C LYS A 261 5.86 -0.71 33.69
N GLY A 262 5.03 -0.28 34.63
CA GLY A 262 4.86 1.12 35.03
C GLY A 262 6.02 1.69 35.87
N SER A 263 7.25 1.57 35.38
CA SER A 263 8.42 2.23 35.99
C SER A 263 8.84 3.42 35.14
N LYS A 264 9.36 4.50 35.75
CA LYS A 264 9.83 5.70 35.05
C LYS A 264 10.79 5.42 33.88
N LYS A 265 11.53 4.32 33.95
CA LYS A 265 12.44 3.86 32.87
C LYS A 265 11.71 3.53 31.56
N TYR A 266 10.45 3.11 31.66
CA TYR A 266 9.60 2.70 30.54
C TYR A 266 8.57 3.78 30.18
N ASP A 267 8.75 5.01 30.66
CA ASP A 267 7.91 6.12 30.24
C ASP A 267 8.26 6.52 28.80
N PHE A 268 7.27 7.09 28.11
CA PHE A 268 7.46 7.57 26.75
C PHE A 268 8.57 8.64 26.69
N ALA A 269 9.50 8.45 25.77
CA ALA A 269 10.45 9.48 25.35
C ALA A 269 10.31 9.72 23.83
N PRO A 270 10.41 10.97 23.34
CA PRO A 270 10.15 11.27 21.93
C PRO A 270 10.96 10.43 20.94
N HIS A 271 12.23 10.14 21.26
CA HIS A 271 13.08 9.31 20.41
C HIS A 271 12.54 7.89 20.15
N MET A 272 11.67 7.38 21.03
CA MET A 272 11.00 6.09 20.86
C MET A 272 10.02 6.14 19.68
N ALA A 273 9.32 7.27 19.50
CA ALA A 273 8.41 7.47 18.38
C ALA A 273 9.16 7.41 17.05
N LEU A 274 10.30 8.10 16.96
CA LEU A 274 11.16 8.05 15.78
C LEU A 274 11.56 6.61 15.47
N SER A 275 12.08 5.86 16.45
CA SER A 275 12.51 4.46 16.25
C SER A 275 11.36 3.55 15.83
N VAL A 276 10.24 3.55 16.57
CA VAL A 276 9.11 2.63 16.33
C VAL A 276 8.45 2.91 15.00
N LEU A 277 8.17 4.18 14.70
CA LEU A 277 7.45 4.56 13.48
C LEU A 277 8.33 4.37 12.24
N THR A 278 9.64 4.66 12.29
CA THR A 278 10.53 4.37 11.14
C THR A 278 10.64 2.88 10.88
N THR A 279 10.72 2.04 11.92
CA THR A 279 10.75 0.59 11.74
C THR A 279 9.44 0.08 11.16
N LEU A 280 8.29 0.52 11.68
CA LEU A 280 6.96 0.17 11.14
C LEU A 280 6.84 0.56 9.67
N MET A 281 7.18 1.79 9.33
CA MET A 281 7.14 2.29 7.95
C MET A 281 8.08 1.50 7.04
N ASN A 282 9.31 1.24 7.47
CA ASN A 282 10.28 0.48 6.68
C ASN A 282 9.76 -0.95 6.39
N LYS A 283 9.26 -1.66 7.41
CA LYS A 283 8.70 -3.00 7.21
C LYS A 283 7.45 -2.98 6.34
N SER A 284 6.57 -1.99 6.51
CA SER A 284 5.41 -1.82 5.64
C SER A 284 5.83 -1.55 4.19
N ALA A 285 6.84 -0.71 3.95
CA ALA A 285 7.34 -0.44 2.60
C ALA A 285 7.94 -1.68 1.94
N VAL A 286 8.79 -2.44 2.66
CA VAL A 286 9.38 -3.68 2.13
C VAL A 286 8.31 -4.69 1.72
N ARG A 287 7.29 -4.89 2.57
CA ARG A 287 6.18 -5.81 2.27
C ARG A 287 5.32 -5.34 1.10
N LEU A 288 5.13 -4.03 0.96
CA LEU A 288 4.45 -3.45 -0.20
C LEU A 288 5.24 -3.71 -1.49
N PHE A 289 6.55 -3.48 -1.50
CA PHE A 289 7.40 -3.71 -2.68
C PHE A 289 7.61 -5.19 -3.02
N ASN A 290 7.53 -6.08 -2.03
CA ASN A 290 7.58 -7.53 -2.27
C ASN A 290 6.25 -8.11 -2.79
N GLY A 291 5.20 -7.30 -2.93
CA GLY A 291 3.86 -7.77 -3.31
C GLY A 291 3.15 -8.59 -2.24
N GLU A 292 3.66 -8.63 -1.00
CA GLU A 292 3.04 -9.36 0.12
C GLU A 292 1.81 -8.64 0.67
N MET A 293 1.79 -7.32 0.53
CA MET A 293 0.57 -6.54 0.59
C MET A 293 0.18 -6.30 -0.86
N PHE A 294 -0.84 -7.02 -1.37
CA PHE A 294 -1.47 -6.71 -2.66
C PHE A 294 -1.51 -5.19 -2.80
N GLU A 295 -1.04 -4.64 -3.93
CA GLU A 295 -0.91 -3.19 -4.24
C GLU A 295 -2.25 -2.46 -4.10
N SER A 296 -2.73 -2.39 -2.87
CA SER A 296 -4.07 -1.99 -2.50
C SER A 296 -3.95 -0.58 -1.99
N LYS A 297 -4.85 0.29 -2.46
CA LYS A 297 -5.05 1.66 -1.99
C LYS A 297 -4.93 1.76 -0.45
N GLN A 298 -5.46 0.77 0.27
CA GLN A 298 -5.43 0.66 1.72
C GLN A 298 -4.01 0.53 2.33
N ALA A 299 -3.08 -0.18 1.69
CA ALA A 299 -1.71 -0.31 2.18
C ALA A 299 -0.95 1.03 2.11
N ILE A 300 -1.14 1.77 1.01
CA ILE A 300 -0.58 3.11 0.82
C ILE A 300 -1.19 4.08 1.84
N GLU A 301 -2.51 4.02 2.04
CA GLU A 301 -3.19 4.84 3.06
C GLU A 301 -2.65 4.56 4.47
N ALA A 302 -2.45 3.29 4.82
CA ALA A 302 -1.90 2.91 6.12
C ALA A 302 -0.46 3.42 6.31
N TYR A 303 0.37 3.37 5.25
CA TYR A 303 1.70 3.99 5.26
C TYR A 303 1.62 5.51 5.48
N CYS A 304 0.72 6.20 4.78
CA CYS A 304 0.49 7.64 4.94
C CYS A 304 0.02 7.99 6.36
N HIS A 305 -0.80 7.15 7.00
CA HIS A 305 -1.19 7.37 8.40
C HIS A 305 -0.01 7.29 9.37
N LEU A 306 0.91 6.34 9.18
CA LEU A 306 2.14 6.24 9.98
C LEU A 306 3.06 7.45 9.74
N LEU A 307 3.22 7.87 8.47
CA LEU A 307 4.00 9.04 8.11
C LEU A 307 3.43 10.31 8.77
N ARG A 308 2.12 10.54 8.66
CA ARG A 308 1.44 11.70 9.28
C ARG A 308 1.61 11.72 10.79
N LEU A 309 1.53 10.56 11.44
CA LEU A 309 1.77 10.46 12.87
C LEU A 309 3.21 10.85 13.21
N LEU A 310 4.20 10.33 12.48
CA LEU A 310 5.61 10.66 12.69
C LEU A 310 5.90 12.14 12.44
N MET A 311 5.36 12.71 11.36
CA MET A 311 5.47 14.15 11.08
C MET A 311 4.89 14.98 12.24
N HIS A 312 3.71 14.62 12.73
CA HIS A 312 3.12 15.32 13.87
C HIS A 312 3.98 15.19 15.15
N PHE A 313 4.61 14.04 15.40
CA PHE A 313 5.57 13.89 16.50
C PHE A 313 6.79 14.81 16.33
N ILE A 314 7.29 14.98 15.10
CA ILE A 314 8.40 15.89 14.82
C ILE A 314 7.99 17.34 15.09
N ASP A 315 6.78 17.74 14.67
CA ASP A 315 6.24 19.09 14.90
C ASP A 315 6.14 19.43 16.40
N ILE A 316 5.65 18.48 17.22
CA ILE A 316 5.46 18.70 18.66
C ILE A 316 6.73 18.41 19.50
N TYR A 317 7.75 17.75 18.92
CA TYR A 317 9.03 17.47 19.55
C TYR A 317 10.21 17.84 18.62
N PRO A 318 10.60 19.12 18.54
CA PRO A 318 11.67 19.59 17.65
C PRO A 318 13.03 18.90 17.85
N GLU A 319 13.27 18.34 19.05
CA GLU A 319 14.43 17.50 19.33
C GLU A 319 14.58 16.29 18.38
N LEU A 320 13.47 15.79 17.82
CA LEU A 320 13.46 14.73 16.82
C LEU A 320 14.04 15.19 15.49
N GLU A 321 13.66 16.37 15.04
CA GLU A 321 14.22 16.99 13.84
C GLU A 321 15.73 17.22 14.00
N HIS A 322 16.14 17.76 15.15
CA HIS A 322 17.57 17.92 15.46
C HIS A 322 18.30 16.57 15.48
N LYS A 323 17.68 15.51 16.00
CA LYS A 323 18.26 14.16 16.00
C LYS A 323 18.42 13.62 14.58
N ILE A 324 17.40 13.76 13.73
CA ILE A 324 17.43 13.40 12.31
C ILE A 324 18.58 14.15 11.61
N ASN A 325 18.61 15.47 11.73
CA ASN A 325 19.61 16.31 11.07
C ASN A 325 21.03 15.99 11.55
N ARG A 326 21.24 15.70 12.85
CA ARG A 326 22.54 15.22 13.37
C ARG A 326 22.92 13.86 12.83
N SER A 327 21.97 12.92 12.73
CA SER A 327 22.20 11.58 12.18
C SER A 327 22.64 11.67 10.72
N VAL A 328 21.95 12.49 9.92
CA VAL A 328 22.27 12.71 8.51
C VAL A 328 23.64 13.41 8.36
N ALA A 329 23.91 14.45 9.15
CA ALA A 329 25.21 15.12 9.12
C ALA A 329 26.36 14.16 9.49
N ALA A 330 26.19 13.35 10.53
CA ALA A 330 27.18 12.34 10.94
C ALA A 330 27.47 11.34 9.82
N PHE A 331 26.43 10.88 9.12
CA PHE A 331 26.54 9.95 7.99
C PHE A 331 27.32 10.53 6.80
N ILE A 332 27.16 11.83 6.55
CA ILE A 332 27.90 12.58 5.52
C ILE A 332 29.37 12.76 5.94
N THR A 333 29.61 13.23 7.16
CA THR A 333 30.93 13.69 7.63
C THR A 333 32.00 12.61 7.71
N GLY A 334 31.65 11.34 7.96
CA GLY A 334 32.68 10.30 7.99
C GLY A 334 32.22 8.88 8.27
N LEU A 335 33.14 7.95 8.02
CA LEU A 335 32.98 6.51 8.22
C LEU A 335 32.55 6.10 9.64
N PRO A 336 32.98 6.78 10.73
CA PRO A 336 32.49 6.44 12.07
C PRO A 336 30.99 6.68 12.23
N GLY A 337 30.41 7.65 11.52
CA GLY A 337 28.96 7.92 11.49
C GLY A 337 28.20 7.11 10.44
N ARG A 338 28.91 6.35 9.58
CA ARG A 338 28.36 5.60 8.45
C ARG A 338 28.77 4.14 8.50
N ASN A 339 28.11 3.38 9.36
CA ASN A 339 28.34 1.94 9.48
C ASN A 339 27.13 1.22 10.08
N LYS A 340 27.16 -0.12 10.08
CA LYS A 340 26.06 -0.98 10.58
C LYS A 340 25.80 -0.86 12.08
N LYS A 341 26.73 -0.33 12.87
CA LYS A 341 26.52 -0.08 14.31
C LYS A 341 25.72 1.21 14.53
N VAL A 342 26.05 2.26 13.79
CA VAL A 342 25.41 3.59 13.90
C VAL A 342 24.10 3.66 13.11
N VAL A 343 24.08 3.10 11.90
CA VAL A 343 22.91 3.04 11.01
C VAL A 343 22.60 1.57 10.70
N PRO A 344 21.92 0.84 11.60
CA PRO A 344 21.72 -0.59 11.46
C PRO A 344 20.84 -0.98 10.27
N ASP A 345 19.85 -0.15 9.93
CA ASP A 345 18.91 -0.36 8.82
C ASP A 345 18.92 0.87 7.89
N MET A 346 19.22 0.64 6.60
CA MET A 346 19.29 1.72 5.62
C MET A 346 17.90 2.23 5.22
N GLY A 347 16.87 1.38 5.24
CA GLY A 347 15.50 1.79 4.90
C GLY A 347 14.91 2.73 5.96
N GLU A 348 15.16 2.45 7.23
CA GLU A 348 14.81 3.38 8.33
C GLU A 348 15.54 4.72 8.19
N PHE A 349 16.79 4.70 7.76
CA PHE A 349 17.57 5.91 7.53
C PHE A 349 17.08 6.73 6.33
N LEU A 350 16.64 6.07 5.25
CA LEU A 350 16.02 6.74 4.10
C LEU A 350 14.75 7.50 4.49
N ILE A 351 13.95 6.94 5.41
CA ILE A 351 12.76 7.63 5.95
C ILE A 351 13.19 8.89 6.73
N GLN A 352 14.25 8.80 7.53
CA GLN A 352 14.78 9.97 8.25
C GLN A 352 15.29 11.06 7.30
N ILE A 353 15.98 10.69 6.21
CA ILE A 353 16.40 11.66 5.18
C ILE A 353 15.19 12.35 4.57
N ALA A 354 14.11 11.62 4.26
CA ALA A 354 12.89 12.20 3.69
C ALA A 354 12.18 13.17 4.64
N LEU A 355 12.41 13.04 5.95
CA LEU A 355 11.87 13.89 7.00
C LEU A 355 12.83 15.03 7.43
N SER A 356 14.04 15.07 6.88
CA SER A 356 14.99 16.13 7.16
C SER A 356 14.59 17.41 6.42
N THR A 357 14.53 18.51 7.16
CA THR A 357 14.33 19.86 6.60
C THR A 357 15.63 20.47 6.08
N LYS A 358 16.78 19.98 6.56
CA LYS A 358 18.11 20.51 6.26
C LYS A 358 18.79 19.81 5.09
N TYR A 359 18.57 18.51 4.95
CA TYR A 359 19.21 17.68 3.94
C TYR A 359 18.15 16.99 3.10
N ASN A 360 18.37 16.92 1.80
CA ASN A 360 17.56 16.13 0.89
C ASN A 360 18.36 14.91 0.39
N PHE A 361 17.68 14.00 -0.32
CA PHE A 361 18.34 12.79 -0.81
C PHE A 361 19.55 13.08 -1.71
N ASN A 362 19.57 14.18 -2.47
CA ASN A 362 20.71 14.50 -3.34
C ASN A 362 21.98 14.85 -2.58
N ASP A 363 21.86 15.39 -1.37
CA ASP A 363 23.01 15.75 -0.52
C ASP A 363 23.72 14.50 0.02
N VAL A 364 22.96 13.41 0.19
CA VAL A 364 23.43 12.17 0.84
C VAL A 364 23.59 10.98 -0.09
N LYS A 365 23.02 11.05 -1.30
CA LYS A 365 22.87 9.90 -2.23
C LYS A 365 24.15 9.11 -2.42
N ARG A 366 25.27 9.78 -2.65
CA ARG A 366 26.57 9.13 -2.89
C ARG A 366 26.98 8.26 -1.71
N TYR A 367 26.89 8.80 -0.49
CA TYR A 367 27.26 8.10 0.74
C TYR A 367 26.32 6.95 1.04
N VAL A 368 25.03 7.13 0.77
CA VAL A 368 24.02 6.07 0.92
C VAL A 368 24.35 4.90 -0.01
N TYR A 369 24.67 5.19 -1.28
CA TYR A 369 25.05 4.14 -2.22
C TYR A 369 26.35 3.44 -1.83
N GLU A 370 27.41 4.19 -1.49
CA GLU A 370 28.67 3.62 -1.03
C GLU A 370 28.46 2.64 0.14
N GLU A 371 27.64 3.01 1.13
CA GLU A 371 27.34 2.16 2.28
C GLU A 371 26.46 0.95 1.93
N CYS A 372 25.41 1.15 1.12
CA CYS A 372 24.56 0.06 0.65
C CYS A 372 25.38 -0.98 -0.12
N PHE A 373 26.23 -0.55 -1.06
CA PHE A 373 27.12 -1.44 -1.79
C PHE A 373 28.14 -2.11 -0.87
N ALA A 374 28.76 -1.36 0.06
CA ALA A 374 29.71 -1.92 1.02
C ALA A 374 29.12 -3.08 1.84
N ARG A 375 27.87 -2.97 2.30
CA ARG A 375 27.17 -4.05 3.02
C ARG A 375 26.90 -5.28 2.15
N GLN A 376 26.80 -5.10 0.84
CA GLN A 376 26.56 -6.18 -0.11
C GLN A 376 27.86 -6.88 -0.56
N ILE A 377 29.01 -6.23 -0.42
CA ILE A 377 30.30 -6.79 -0.86
C ILE A 377 30.66 -8.08 -0.14
N TYR A 378 30.31 -8.23 1.14
CA TYR A 378 30.48 -9.49 1.85
C TYR A 378 29.73 -10.65 1.14
N TRP A 379 28.48 -10.44 0.74
CA TRP A 379 27.68 -11.44 0.02
C TRP A 379 28.26 -11.74 -1.37
N ILE A 380 28.74 -10.71 -2.06
CA ILE A 380 29.40 -10.82 -3.37
C ILE A 380 30.71 -11.62 -3.26
N GLN A 381 31.50 -11.40 -2.20
CA GLN A 381 32.72 -12.15 -1.92
C GLN A 381 32.43 -13.62 -1.58
N ARG A 382 31.41 -13.87 -0.76
CA ARG A 382 31.00 -15.23 -0.36
C ARG A 382 30.56 -16.07 -1.55
N ASP A 383 29.94 -15.46 -2.55
CA ASP A 383 29.47 -16.13 -3.77
C ASP A 383 30.56 -16.26 -4.86
N ASN A 384 31.85 -16.06 -4.54
CA ASN A 384 32.99 -16.03 -5.47
C ASN A 384 32.86 -14.99 -6.62
N ALA A 385 31.95 -14.02 -6.54
CA ALA A 385 31.78 -13.02 -7.60
C ALA A 385 32.98 -12.05 -7.68
N ILE A 386 33.77 -11.88 -6.62
CA ILE A 386 34.99 -11.05 -6.64
C ILE A 386 36.18 -11.74 -7.33
N GLN A 387 36.29 -13.07 -7.24
CA GLN A 387 37.27 -13.82 -8.05
C GLN A 387 36.94 -13.68 -9.55
N ASN A 388 35.64 -13.62 -9.87
CA ASN A 388 35.16 -13.34 -11.23
C ASN A 388 35.38 -11.86 -11.67
N LEU A 389 35.33 -10.89 -10.76
CA LEU A 389 35.72 -9.49 -11.03
C LEU A 389 37.23 -9.32 -11.27
N ARG A 390 38.08 -10.20 -10.71
CA ARG A 390 39.52 -10.25 -11.04
C ARG A 390 39.76 -10.81 -12.45
N LEU A 391 38.94 -11.76 -12.90
CA LEU A 391 38.97 -12.31 -14.26
C LEU A 391 38.50 -11.26 -15.29
N ASP A 392 37.53 -10.41 -14.95
CA ASP A 392 37.08 -9.26 -15.76
C ASP A 392 38.22 -8.29 -16.12
N ARG A 393 39.19 -8.10 -15.21
CA ARG A 393 40.31 -7.17 -15.42
C ARG A 393 41.33 -7.66 -16.47
N LEU A 394 41.31 -8.95 -16.81
CA LEU A 394 42.27 -9.59 -17.73
C LEU A 394 41.63 -10.09 -19.03
N TYR A 395 40.33 -10.40 -19.06
CA TYR A 395 39.71 -11.08 -20.22
C TYR A 395 38.37 -10.51 -20.70
N GLY A 396 37.85 -9.43 -20.11
CA GLY A 396 36.79 -8.61 -20.72
C GLY A 396 35.41 -9.26 -20.94
N PHE A 397 35.14 -10.44 -20.37
CA PHE A 397 33.82 -11.06 -20.46
C PHE A 397 33.37 -11.63 -19.10
N PRO A 398 32.18 -11.22 -18.59
CA PRO A 398 31.61 -11.86 -17.41
C PRO A 398 31.23 -13.33 -17.74
N PRO A 399 31.51 -14.30 -16.84
CA PRO A 399 31.16 -15.71 -17.06
C PRO A 399 29.67 -15.90 -17.28
N ALA A 400 29.29 -16.79 -18.19
CA ALA A 400 27.89 -17.04 -18.58
C ALA A 400 26.96 -17.31 -17.39
N ALA A 401 27.44 -17.96 -16.33
CA ALA A 401 26.66 -18.23 -15.12
C ALA A 401 26.38 -16.97 -14.26
N ILE A 402 27.28 -15.98 -14.27
CA ILE A 402 27.06 -14.69 -13.60
C ILE A 402 26.14 -13.83 -14.46
N VAL A 403 26.34 -13.84 -15.77
CA VAL A 403 25.41 -13.23 -16.71
C VAL A 403 24.02 -13.84 -16.55
N GLU A 404 23.88 -15.16 -16.42
CA GLU A 404 22.60 -15.82 -16.18
C GLU A 404 21.99 -15.48 -14.83
N LYS A 405 22.75 -15.51 -13.73
CA LYS A 405 22.20 -15.15 -12.40
C LYS A 405 21.85 -13.67 -12.30
N PHE A 406 22.66 -12.81 -12.92
CA PHE A 406 22.36 -11.39 -13.05
C PHE A 406 21.18 -11.17 -14.01
N GLN A 407 21.06 -11.94 -15.10
CA GLN A 407 19.91 -11.95 -16.00
C GLN A 407 18.65 -12.52 -15.36
N GLN A 408 18.75 -13.44 -14.39
CA GLN A 408 17.62 -13.96 -13.62
C GLN A 408 17.15 -12.93 -12.59
N ARG A 409 18.08 -12.29 -11.87
CA ARG A 409 17.77 -11.12 -11.02
C ARG A 409 17.26 -9.94 -11.85
N LEU A 410 17.80 -9.74 -13.04
CA LEU A 410 17.31 -8.77 -14.00
C LEU A 410 16.01 -9.22 -14.64
N LYS A 411 15.64 -10.50 -14.77
CA LYS A 411 14.31 -10.93 -15.23
C LYS A 411 13.22 -10.52 -14.24
N VAL A 412 13.56 -10.53 -12.95
CA VAL A 412 12.72 -9.96 -11.87
C VAL A 412 12.64 -8.44 -11.98
N ILE A 413 13.68 -7.77 -12.50
CA ILE A 413 13.70 -6.32 -12.74
C ILE A 413 13.19 -5.94 -14.17
N LYS A 414 13.16 -6.91 -15.10
CA LYS A 414 12.80 -6.83 -16.52
C LYS A 414 11.34 -7.22 -16.75
N SER A 415 10.44 -6.68 -15.93
CA SER A 415 9.33 -5.97 -16.57
C SER A 415 9.78 -4.64 -17.20
N ILE A 416 11.07 -4.28 -17.05
CA ILE A 416 11.69 -3.06 -17.58
C ILE A 416 13.04 -3.37 -18.26
N ASP A 417 13.13 -3.13 -19.56
CA ASP A 417 13.96 -3.84 -20.53
C ASP A 417 15.18 -3.05 -21.08
N ARG A 418 15.61 -1.96 -20.42
CA ARG A 418 16.84 -1.20 -20.78
C ARG A 418 17.64 -0.73 -19.56
N TYR A 419 18.97 -0.74 -19.66
CA TYR A 419 19.91 -0.22 -18.63
C TYR A 419 19.62 1.23 -18.26
N SER A 420 19.28 2.07 -19.25
CA SER A 420 18.83 3.44 -19.01
C SER A 420 17.59 3.50 -18.12
N VAL A 421 16.68 2.54 -18.26
CA VAL A 421 15.43 2.49 -17.49
C VAL A 421 15.65 1.89 -16.10
N LEU A 422 16.62 0.99 -15.92
CA LEU A 422 17.10 0.58 -14.59
C LEU A 422 17.65 1.78 -13.80
N ILE A 423 18.59 2.53 -14.37
CA ILE A 423 19.18 3.70 -13.69
C ILE A 423 18.13 4.81 -13.49
N GLN A 424 17.13 4.93 -14.38
CA GLN A 424 15.98 5.83 -14.25
C GLN A 424 14.99 5.39 -13.16
N ALA A 425 14.70 4.08 -13.03
CA ALA A 425 13.82 3.51 -12.01
C ALA A 425 14.40 3.64 -10.59
N ILE A 426 15.72 3.52 -10.45
CA ILE A 426 16.41 3.69 -9.16
C ILE A 426 16.86 5.14 -8.92
N ARG A 427 16.51 6.08 -9.82
CA ARG A 427 16.91 7.51 -9.81
C ARG A 427 18.42 7.76 -9.70
N LEU A 428 19.24 6.85 -10.23
CA LEU A 428 20.71 6.90 -10.17
C LEU A 428 21.36 7.78 -11.25
N ASN A 429 20.59 8.27 -12.24
CA ASN A 429 21.09 9.03 -13.40
C ASN A 429 21.91 10.28 -13.02
N ALA A 430 21.62 10.87 -11.86
CA ALA A 430 22.31 12.07 -11.38
C ALA A 430 23.66 11.79 -10.71
N THR A 431 24.04 10.52 -10.51
CA THR A 431 25.25 10.11 -9.74
C THR A 431 26.17 9.19 -10.53
N ILE A 432 25.59 8.30 -11.35
CA ILE A 432 26.33 7.36 -12.20
C ILE A 432 25.99 7.74 -13.65
N LYS A 433 26.91 8.45 -14.30
CA LYS A 433 26.70 8.96 -15.67
C LYS A 433 27.36 8.07 -16.72
N SER A 434 28.30 7.21 -16.30
CA SER A 434 28.98 6.26 -17.18
C SER A 434 29.31 4.93 -16.49
N PRO A 435 29.66 3.87 -17.25
CA PRO A 435 30.20 2.63 -16.70
C PRO A 435 31.44 2.85 -15.81
N GLU A 436 32.29 3.82 -16.13
CA GLU A 436 33.48 4.18 -15.34
C GLU A 436 33.09 4.75 -13.97
N ASP A 437 32.03 5.55 -13.89
CA ASP A 437 31.49 6.05 -12.62
C ASP A 437 31.01 4.90 -11.73
N MET A 438 30.39 3.88 -12.32
CA MET A 438 29.96 2.67 -11.61
C MET A 438 31.16 1.89 -11.06
N VAL A 439 32.21 1.72 -11.87
CA VAL A 439 33.46 1.07 -11.43
C VAL A 439 34.11 1.86 -10.29
N CYS A 440 34.12 3.19 -10.37
CA CYS A 440 34.64 4.05 -9.31
C CYS A 440 33.83 3.91 -8.01
N LEU A 441 32.51 3.87 -8.10
CA LEU A 441 31.61 3.67 -6.95
C LEU A 441 31.83 2.29 -6.30
N ILE A 442 31.96 1.22 -7.10
CA ILE A 442 32.23 -0.12 -6.60
C ILE A 442 33.59 -0.18 -5.89
N LYS A 443 34.65 0.38 -6.47
CA LYS A 443 35.98 0.42 -5.84
C LYS A 443 35.93 1.09 -4.47
N ARG A 444 35.31 2.28 -4.39
CA ARG A 444 35.12 2.98 -3.11
C ARG A 444 34.30 2.17 -2.11
N SER A 445 33.28 1.46 -2.59
CA SER A 445 32.46 0.59 -1.73
C SER A 445 33.26 -0.57 -1.15
N VAL A 446 34.22 -1.13 -1.90
CA VAL A 446 35.17 -2.15 -1.41
C VAL A 446 36.04 -1.56 -0.30
N ASP A 447 36.58 -0.37 -0.50
CA ASP A 447 37.41 0.30 0.51
C ASP A 447 36.61 0.57 1.78
N VAL A 448 35.38 1.06 1.65
CA VAL A 448 34.45 1.26 2.78
C VAL A 448 34.16 -0.07 3.47
N SER A 449 33.86 -1.14 2.73
CA SER A 449 33.61 -2.48 3.29
C SER A 449 34.79 -2.98 4.13
N ASN A 450 36.01 -2.78 3.64
CA ASN A 450 37.24 -3.17 4.33
C ASN A 450 37.47 -2.34 5.59
N GLN A 451 37.34 -1.01 5.49
CA GLN A 451 37.50 -0.10 6.63
C GLN A 451 36.46 -0.33 7.74
N GLN A 452 35.24 -0.74 7.37
CA GLN A 452 34.18 -1.09 8.31
C GLN A 452 34.26 -2.53 8.84
N GLY A 453 35.21 -3.33 8.35
CA GLY A 453 35.38 -4.72 8.75
C GLY A 453 34.23 -5.63 8.33
N TYR A 454 33.43 -5.27 7.32
CA TYR A 454 32.40 -6.15 6.77
C TYR A 454 33.00 -7.37 6.08
N THR A 455 34.22 -7.21 5.59
CA THR A 455 35.00 -8.22 4.88
C THR A 455 36.26 -8.54 5.65
N SER A 456 36.13 -9.01 6.90
CA SER A 456 37.22 -9.74 7.55
C SER A 456 37.43 -11.03 6.76
N ILE A 457 38.54 -11.16 6.05
CA ILE A 457 39.03 -12.44 5.56
C ILE A 457 39.31 -13.27 6.82
N LEU A 458 38.34 -14.03 7.29
CA LEU A 458 38.61 -15.15 8.18
C LEU A 458 39.64 -16.00 7.46
N SER A 459 40.76 -16.29 8.13
CA SER A 459 41.73 -17.22 7.56
C SER A 459 40.99 -18.51 7.19
N ILE A 460 41.40 -19.14 6.09
CA ILE A 460 40.81 -20.41 5.65
C ILE A 460 40.83 -21.44 6.81
N GLU A 461 41.81 -21.34 7.72
CA GLU A 461 41.93 -22.13 8.94
C GLU A 461 40.84 -21.85 9.99
N GLU A 462 40.41 -20.60 10.19
CA GLU A 462 39.29 -20.26 11.09
C GLU A 462 37.93 -20.67 10.51
N GLN A 463 37.77 -20.60 9.19
CA GLN A 463 36.58 -21.11 8.50
C GLN A 463 36.48 -22.65 8.61
N GLN A 464 37.63 -23.34 8.51
CA GLN A 464 37.70 -24.79 8.72
C GLN A 464 37.42 -25.17 10.18
N ARG A 465 37.97 -24.44 11.17
CA ARG A 465 37.66 -24.66 12.60
C ARG A 465 36.19 -24.49 12.94
N ARG A 466 35.50 -23.51 12.34
CA ARG A 466 34.05 -23.33 12.54
C ARG A 466 33.23 -24.45 11.90
N ARG A 467 33.63 -24.95 10.72
CA ARG A 467 33.01 -26.15 10.12
C ARG A 467 33.24 -27.41 10.94
N SER A 468 34.41 -27.57 11.56
CA SER A 468 34.69 -28.69 12.47
C SER A 468 33.89 -28.62 13.78
N ASN A 469 33.57 -27.42 14.26
CA ASN A 469 32.77 -27.22 15.47
C ASN A 469 31.25 -27.29 15.22
N GLU A 470 30.76 -26.92 14.03
CA GLU A 470 29.34 -27.08 13.66
C GLU A 470 28.95 -28.54 13.41
N GLY A 471 29.91 -29.41 13.09
CA GLY A 471 29.72 -30.87 12.99
C GLY A 471 29.77 -31.64 14.32
N ARG A 472 29.93 -30.94 15.46
CA ARG A 472 30.05 -31.55 16.79
C ARG A 472 28.92 -31.15 17.74
N TRP A 473 27.69 -31.08 17.22
CA TRP A 473 26.50 -31.19 18.07
C TRP A 473 26.12 -32.67 18.15
N ASP A 474 26.85 -33.34 19.03
CA ASP A 474 26.64 -34.73 19.40
C ASP A 474 25.33 -34.85 20.19
N VAL A 475 24.66 -35.97 19.93
CA VAL A 475 23.42 -36.42 20.54
C VAL A 475 23.64 -36.58 22.05
N ARG A 476 22.83 -35.90 22.87
CA ARG A 476 22.37 -36.25 24.25
C ARG A 476 22.25 -35.02 25.16
N ARG A 477 21.02 -34.55 25.38
CA ARG A 477 20.26 -34.62 26.66
C ARG A 477 19.02 -33.76 26.58
#